data_AF-A0A7H4N4S6-F1
#
_entry.id   AF-A0A7H4N4S6-F1
#
_cell.length_a   1.000
_cell.length_b   1.000
_cell.length_c   1.000
_cell.angle_alpha   90.00
_cell.angle_beta   90.00
_cell.angle_gamma   90.00
#
_symmetry.space_group_name_H-M   'P 1'
#
loop_
_entity.id
_entity.type
_entity.pdbx_description
1 polymer ?
#
loop_
_entity_poly.entity_id
_entity_poly.type
_entity_poly.pdbx_seq_one_letter_code
_entity_poly.pdbx_strand_id
1 'polypeptide(L)'
;MILGAICTRRCPFCDVAHGRPVTPDANEPQKAGAKPSPDMALRYVVVTSVDRDDLRDGGAQHFADCISAIREKSPTIKIETLVPDFRGRMDRALEILQATPPDVFNHNLENVPRLYRQVRPGGRPTTGP
;
A
#
# COMPACT_ATOMS: atom_id res chain seq x y z
N MET A 1 -0.20 -6.66 5.56
CA MET A 1 -0.64 -5.26 5.54
C MET A 1 0.41 -4.46 6.28
N ILE A 2 0.94 -3.41 5.64
CA ILE A 2 2.00 -2.54 6.18
C ILE A 2 1.40 -1.20 6.64
N LEU A 3 2.19 -0.37 7.33
CA LEU A 3 1.84 0.95 7.85
C LEU A 3 0.78 0.95 8.96
N GLY A 4 0.63 -0.20 9.63
CA GLY A 4 -0.28 -0.39 10.76
C GLY A 4 -1.71 -0.78 10.35
N ALA A 5 -2.63 -0.67 11.30
CA ALA A 5 -4.03 -1.10 11.17
C ALA A 5 -5.06 0.03 11.34
N ILE A 6 -4.60 1.28 11.48
CA ILE A 6 -5.45 2.46 11.63
C ILE A 6 -5.26 3.35 10.40
N CYS A 7 -6.32 3.47 9.61
CA CYS A 7 -6.37 4.26 8.39
C CYS A 7 -6.69 5.73 8.68
N THR A 8 -6.09 6.67 7.94
CA THR A 8 -6.46 8.10 7.99
C THR A 8 -7.83 8.37 7.33
N ARG A 9 -8.39 7.38 6.64
CA ARG A 9 -9.66 7.48 5.89
C ARG A 9 -10.68 6.46 6.37
N ARG A 10 -11.94 6.73 6.04
CA ARG A 10 -13.12 5.94 6.45
C ARG A 10 -13.97 5.60 5.24
N CYS A 11 -13.51 4.65 4.45
CA CYS A 11 -14.31 4.07 3.37
C CYS A 11 -15.40 3.18 3.98
N PRO A 12 -16.71 3.43 3.74
CA PRO A 12 -17.79 2.71 4.43
C PRO A 12 -17.83 1.20 4.19
N PHE A 13 -17.18 0.71 3.13
CA PHE A 13 -17.11 -0.71 2.80
C PHE A 13 -15.88 -1.41 3.41
N CYS A 14 -14.92 -0.65 3.95
CA CYS A 14 -13.63 -1.18 4.40
C CYS A 14 -13.68 -1.48 5.90
N ASP A 15 -13.25 -2.69 6.27
CA ASP A 15 -13.25 -3.20 7.66
C ASP A 15 -12.04 -2.72 8.49
N VAL A 16 -11.15 -1.94 7.88
CA VAL A 16 -9.98 -1.37 8.57
C VAL A 16 -10.41 -0.25 9.52
N ALA A 17 -9.91 -0.29 10.75
CA ALA A 17 -10.15 0.77 11.73
C ALA A 17 -9.67 2.13 11.22
N HIS A 18 -10.39 3.20 11.55
CA HIS A 18 -10.03 4.55 11.14
C HIS A 18 -9.72 5.44 12.36
N GLY A 19 -8.81 6.39 12.21
CA GLY A 19 -8.44 7.29 13.29
C GLY A 19 -7.08 7.95 13.06
N ARG A 20 -6.44 8.35 14.16
CA ARG A 20 -5.07 8.85 14.13
C ARG A 20 -4.10 7.65 14.10
N PRO A 21 -3.32 7.45 13.03
CA PRO A 21 -2.37 6.36 12.99
C PRO A 21 -1.24 6.56 14.00
N VAL A 22 -0.56 5.46 14.32
CA VAL A 22 0.70 5.48 15.06
C VAL A 22 1.88 5.71 14.11
N THR A 23 3.03 6.07 14.68
CA THR A 23 4.29 6.12 13.94
C THR A 23 4.55 4.76 13.28
N PRO A 24 4.87 4.70 11.97
CA PRO A 24 5.26 3.46 11.31
C PRO A 24 6.41 2.78 12.05
N ASP A 25 6.37 1.46 12.15
CA ASP A 25 7.48 0.69 12.69
C ASP A 25 8.63 0.67 11.66
N ALA A 26 9.78 1.23 12.04
CA ALA A 26 10.96 1.29 11.17
C ALA A 26 11.50 -0.10 10.79
N ASN A 27 11.17 -1.15 11.57
CA ASN A 27 11.55 -2.54 11.30
C ASN A 27 10.48 -3.32 10.50
N GLU A 28 9.34 -2.70 10.17
CA GLU A 28 8.27 -3.33 9.40
C GLU A 28 8.75 -3.88 8.04
N PRO A 29 9.62 -3.21 7.26
CA PRO A 29 10.16 -3.77 6.02
C PRO A 29 10.92 -5.08 6.23
N GLN A 30 11.76 -5.15 7.27
CA GLN A 30 12.54 -6.34 7.58
C GLN A 30 11.65 -7.50 8.04
N LYS A 31 10.54 -7.18 8.74
CA LYS A 31 9.50 -8.15 9.12
C LYS A 31 8.71 -8.62 7.90
N ALA A 32 8.31 -7.73 7.00
CA ALA A 32 7.62 -8.06 5.76
C ALA A 32 8.48 -8.93 4.83
N GLY A 33 9.78 -8.66 4.77
CA GLY A 33 10.73 -9.46 4.01
C GLY A 33 11.10 -10.80 4.65
N ALA A 34 10.71 -11.07 5.90
CA ALA A 34 11.05 -12.32 6.56
C ALA A 34 10.63 -13.52 5.69
N LYS A 35 11.54 -14.49 5.55
CA LYS A 35 11.25 -15.68 4.73
C LYS A 35 9.99 -16.34 5.29
N PRO A 36 8.99 -16.64 4.44
CA PRO A 36 7.83 -17.41 4.87
C PRO A 36 8.29 -18.77 5.42
N SER A 37 7.50 -19.36 6.31
CA SER A 37 7.75 -20.73 6.77
C SER A 37 7.93 -21.63 5.54
N PRO A 38 8.90 -22.58 5.56
CA PRO A 38 9.03 -23.58 4.50
C PRO A 38 7.70 -24.24 4.13
N ASP A 39 6.80 -24.41 5.12
CA ASP A 39 5.48 -25.02 4.94
C ASP A 39 4.50 -24.17 4.10
N MET A 40 4.68 -22.84 4.06
CA MET A 40 3.83 -21.95 3.26
C MET A 40 4.22 -21.94 1.78
N ALA A 41 5.48 -22.25 1.45
CA ALA A 41 6.02 -22.31 0.09
C ALA A 41 5.51 -21.17 -0.84
N LEU A 42 5.46 -19.94 -0.33
CA LEU A 42 4.91 -18.80 -1.08
C LEU A 42 5.69 -18.55 -2.36
N ARG A 43 4.96 -18.39 -3.46
CA ARG A 43 5.50 -17.96 -4.76
C ARG A 43 5.06 -16.54 -5.14
N TYR A 44 4.08 -16.01 -4.43
CA TYR A 44 3.45 -14.73 -4.71
C TYR A 44 3.04 -14.06 -3.40
N VAL A 45 3.26 -12.76 -3.28
CA VAL A 45 2.82 -11.96 -2.13
C VAL A 45 2.14 -10.68 -2.61
N VAL A 46 1.09 -10.28 -1.90
CA VAL A 46 0.45 -8.98 -2.06
C VAL A 46 0.83 -8.11 -0.86
N VAL A 47 1.45 -6.98 -1.14
CA VAL A 47 1.76 -5.95 -0.15
C VAL A 47 0.72 -4.83 -0.29
N THR A 48 0.02 -4.52 0.78
CA THR A 48 -0.97 -3.43 0.82
C THR A 48 -0.87 -2.68 2.14
N SER A 49 -1.42 -1.48 2.19
CA SER A 49 -1.38 -0.61 3.37
C SER A 49 -2.73 0.04 3.65
N VAL A 50 -2.85 0.61 4.84
CA VAL A 50 -3.83 1.65 5.12
C VAL A 50 -3.46 2.97 4.42
N ASP A 51 -4.40 3.90 4.28
CA ASP A 51 -4.08 5.28 3.86
C ASP A 51 -3.30 6.00 4.98
N ARG A 52 -2.23 6.69 4.59
CA ARG A 52 -1.34 7.46 5.47
C ARG A 52 -1.19 8.90 5.01
N ASP A 53 -2.30 9.63 5.01
CA ASP A 53 -2.33 11.04 4.59
C ASP A 53 -1.43 11.95 5.46
N ASP A 54 -1.08 11.48 6.67
CA ASP A 54 -0.17 12.12 7.62
C ASP A 54 1.30 12.08 7.18
N LEU A 55 1.68 11.15 6.28
CA LEU A 55 3.03 11.04 5.76
C LEU A 55 3.22 11.91 4.50
N ARG A 56 4.42 12.48 4.33
CA ARG A 56 4.74 13.41 3.22
C ARG A 56 4.69 12.75 1.83
N ASP A 57 4.93 11.44 1.77
CA ASP A 57 4.93 10.61 0.57
C ASP A 57 3.75 9.63 0.53
N GLY A 58 2.81 9.74 1.48
CA GLY A 58 1.68 8.81 1.61
C GLY A 58 2.09 7.37 1.94
N GLY A 59 3.32 7.13 2.39
CA GLY A 59 3.84 5.80 2.69
C GLY A 59 4.55 5.11 1.51
N ALA A 60 4.74 5.79 0.38
CA ALA A 60 5.37 5.20 -0.81
C ALA A 60 6.79 4.68 -0.54
N GLN A 61 7.61 5.39 0.24
CA GLN A 61 8.95 4.91 0.62
C GLN A 61 8.87 3.61 1.39
N HIS A 62 7.87 3.48 2.27
CA HIS A 62 7.69 2.28 3.06
C HIS A 62 7.32 1.04 2.21
N PHE A 63 6.51 1.23 1.17
CA PHE A 63 6.29 0.20 0.16
C PHE A 63 7.60 -0.21 -0.53
N ALA A 64 8.38 0.77 -1.01
CA ALA A 64 9.66 0.50 -1.67
C ALA A 64 10.64 -0.26 -0.76
N ASP A 65 10.73 0.13 0.51
CA ASP A 65 11.58 -0.53 1.50
C ASP A 65 11.14 -1.99 1.74
N CYS A 66 9.83 -2.23 1.83
CA CYS A 66 9.28 -3.59 1.97
C CYS A 66 9.57 -4.45 0.73
N ILE A 67 9.41 -3.91 -0.48
CA ILE A 67 9.71 -4.62 -1.73
C ILE A 67 11.19 -5.02 -1.74
N SER A 68 12.09 -4.09 -1.44
CA SER A 68 13.54 -4.35 -1.36
C SER A 68 13.86 -5.47 -0.37
N ALA A 69 13.31 -5.40 0.84
CA ALA A 69 13.55 -6.40 1.87
C ALA A 69 13.00 -7.80 1.51
N ILE A 70 11.85 -7.86 0.83
CA ILE A 70 11.29 -9.13 0.31
C ILE A 70 12.20 -9.68 -0.80
N ARG A 71 12.64 -8.86 -1.75
CA ARG A 71 13.51 -9.31 -2.85
C ARG A 71 14.86 -9.80 -2.36
N GLU A 72 15.44 -9.14 -1.35
CA GLU A 72 16.71 -9.55 -0.74
C GLU A 72 16.62 -10.96 -0.14
N LYS A 73 15.55 -11.24 0.61
CA LYS A 73 15.39 -12.51 1.33
C LYS A 73 14.75 -13.61 0.47
N SER A 74 13.90 -13.26 -0.49
CA SER A 74 13.10 -14.19 -1.30
C SER A 74 13.06 -13.74 -2.76
N PRO A 75 14.19 -13.80 -3.49
CA PRO A 75 14.32 -13.20 -4.84
C PRO A 75 13.40 -13.84 -5.90
N THR A 76 12.89 -15.05 -5.65
CA THR A 76 12.01 -15.78 -6.58
C THR A 76 10.52 -15.50 -6.37
N ILE A 77 10.14 -14.84 -5.27
CA ILE A 77 8.73 -14.51 -5.00
C ILE A 77 8.30 -13.33 -5.88
N LYS A 78 7.12 -13.47 -6.49
CA LYS A 78 6.46 -12.38 -7.21
C LYS A 78 5.76 -11.44 -6.23
N ILE A 79 5.90 -10.13 -6.46
CA ILE A 79 5.39 -9.11 -5.55
C ILE A 79 4.33 -8.28 -6.26
N GLU A 80 3.10 -8.27 -5.75
CA GLU A 80 2.08 -7.30 -6.09
C GLU A 80 2.00 -6.22 -5.02
N THR A 81 1.85 -4.97 -5.43
CA THR A 81 1.42 -3.91 -4.52
C THR A 81 -0.03 -3.54 -4.82
N LEU A 82 -0.87 -3.50 -3.78
CA LEU A 82 -2.16 -2.83 -3.81
C LEU A 82 -2.04 -1.52 -3.04
N VAL A 83 -1.84 -0.42 -3.77
CA VAL A 83 -1.48 0.89 -3.21
C VAL A 83 -2.70 1.79 -2.96
N PRO A 84 -2.60 2.75 -2.01
CA PRO A 84 -3.55 3.85 -1.90
C PRO A 84 -3.46 4.79 -3.12
N ASP A 85 -4.33 5.81 -3.17
CA ASP A 85 -4.31 6.81 -4.25
C ASP A 85 -3.26 7.92 -4.05
N PHE A 86 -2.50 7.86 -2.95
CA PHE A 86 -1.49 8.85 -2.54
C PHE A 86 -1.98 10.32 -2.51
N ARG A 87 -3.30 10.60 -2.51
CA ARG A 87 -3.97 11.92 -2.47
C ARG A 87 -3.07 13.15 -2.64
N GLY A 88 -2.83 13.52 -3.90
CA GLY A 88 -2.07 14.74 -4.25
C GLY A 88 -0.57 14.63 -4.07
N ARG A 89 -0.05 13.42 -3.79
CA ARG A 89 1.37 13.08 -3.67
C ARG A 89 1.80 12.03 -4.71
N MET A 90 0.98 11.84 -5.76
CA MET A 90 1.19 10.80 -6.76
C MET A 90 2.56 10.90 -7.42
N ASP A 91 2.99 12.09 -7.84
CA ASP A 91 4.28 12.27 -8.52
C ASP A 91 5.44 11.80 -7.63
N ARG A 92 5.42 12.19 -6.34
CA ARG A 92 6.43 11.76 -5.37
C ARG A 92 6.38 10.25 -5.11
N ALA A 93 5.17 9.68 -5.02
CA ALA A 93 5.00 8.25 -4.82
C ALA A 93 5.50 7.44 -6.02
N LEU A 94 5.20 7.88 -7.24
CA LEU A 94 5.65 7.23 -8.47
C LEU A 94 7.17 7.33 -8.64
N GLU A 95 7.78 8.48 -8.34
CA GLU A 95 9.23 8.65 -8.34
C GLU A 95 9.92 7.61 -7.45
N ILE A 96 9.39 7.40 -6.24
CA ILE A 96 9.91 6.41 -5.29
C ILE A 96 9.70 4.98 -5.80
N LEU A 97 8.47 4.64 -6.22
CA LEU A 97 8.11 3.26 -6.58
C LEU A 97 8.71 2.81 -7.91
N GLN A 98 9.07 3.73 -8.80
CA GLN A 98 9.82 3.43 -10.02
C GLN A 98 11.24 2.93 -9.73
N ALA A 99 11.86 3.36 -8.64
CA ALA A 99 13.19 2.89 -8.24
C ALA A 99 13.15 1.45 -7.71
N THR A 100 12.03 1.03 -7.13
CA THR A 100 11.83 -0.33 -6.58
C THR A 100 10.49 -0.92 -7.02
N PRO A 101 10.34 -1.28 -8.31
CA PRO A 101 9.05 -1.66 -8.84
C PRO A 101 8.59 -3.05 -8.35
N PRO A 102 7.29 -3.22 -8.07
CA PRO A 102 6.69 -4.54 -7.90
C PRO A 102 6.59 -5.27 -9.24
N ASP A 103 6.30 -6.57 -9.20
CA ASP A 103 5.96 -7.34 -10.40
C ASP A 103 4.56 -6.97 -10.92
N VAL A 104 3.63 -6.60 -10.02
CA VAL A 104 2.30 -6.10 -10.35
C VAL A 104 2.01 -4.83 -9.54
N PHE A 105 1.63 -3.76 -10.23
CA PHE A 105 1.19 -2.51 -9.60
C PHE A 105 -0.33 -2.39 -9.71
N ASN A 106 -1.01 -2.44 -8.56
CA ASN A 106 -2.46 -2.47 -8.47
C ASN A 106 -3.00 -1.29 -7.63
N HIS A 107 -4.12 -0.72 -8.09
CA HIS A 107 -4.90 0.28 -7.36
C HIS A 107 -6.38 0.06 -7.66
N ASN A 108 -7.19 -0.18 -6.62
CA ASN A 108 -8.61 -0.41 -6.82
C ASN A 108 -9.38 0.90 -7.00
N LEU A 109 -10.25 0.95 -8.03
CA LEU A 109 -11.25 2.00 -8.18
C LEU A 109 -12.46 1.80 -7.25
N GLU A 110 -12.72 0.53 -6.88
CA GLU A 110 -13.79 0.02 -6.01
C GLU A 110 -15.22 0.17 -6.52
N ASN A 111 -15.56 1.24 -7.23
CA ASN A 111 -16.91 1.41 -7.75
C ASN A 111 -16.95 2.31 -8.99
N VAL A 112 -18.11 2.33 -9.66
CA VAL A 112 -18.36 3.20 -10.82
C VAL A 112 -18.38 4.68 -10.40
N PRO A 113 -18.06 5.63 -11.31
CA PRO A 113 -17.97 7.06 -10.99
C PRO A 113 -19.19 7.64 -10.27
N ARG A 114 -20.40 7.24 -10.66
CA ARG A 114 -21.67 7.68 -10.06
C ARG A 114 -21.77 7.38 -8.55
N LEU A 115 -21.13 6.30 -8.08
CA LEU A 115 -21.15 5.87 -6.68
C LEU A 115 -19.84 6.17 -5.93
N TYR A 116 -18.79 6.61 -6.63
CA TYR A 116 -17.45 6.74 -6.08
C TYR A 116 -17.40 7.60 -4.81
N ARG A 117 -18.05 8.77 -4.79
CA ARG A 117 -18.06 9.65 -3.60
C ARG A 117 -18.78 9.05 -2.40
N GLN A 118 -19.75 8.16 -2.62
CA GLN A 118 -20.47 7.48 -1.54
C GLN A 118 -19.63 6.34 -0.95
N VAL A 119 -18.94 5.58 -1.81
CA VAL A 119 -18.16 4.39 -1.44
C VAL A 119 -16.74 4.77 -0.97
N ARG A 120 -16.15 5.82 -1.53
CA ARG A 120 -14.79 6.32 -1.23
C ARG A 120 -14.81 7.84 -0.98
N PRO A 121 -15.44 8.33 0.11
CA PRO A 121 -15.57 9.77 0.37
C PRO A 121 -14.22 10.50 0.52
N GLY A 122 -13.17 9.78 0.95
CA GLY A 122 -11.81 10.32 1.05
C GLY A 122 -10.92 10.06 -0.18
N GLY A 123 -11.39 9.27 -1.15
CA GLY A 123 -10.64 8.96 -2.37
C GLY A 123 -10.81 10.03 -3.44
N ARG A 124 -9.91 10.05 -4.44
CA ARG A 124 -10.11 10.85 -5.67
C ARG A 124 -10.35 9.92 -6.86
N PRO A 125 -11.43 10.13 -7.64
CA PRO A 125 -11.57 9.44 -8.92
C PRO A 125 -10.34 9.74 -9.80
N THR A 126 -9.78 8.72 -10.43
CA THR A 126 -8.69 8.86 -11.41
C THR A 126 -9.20 9.36 -12.77
N THR A 127 -10.51 9.49 -12.93
CA THR A 127 -11.12 10.17 -14.07
C THR A 127 -10.97 11.67 -13.85
N GLY A 128 -10.35 12.36 -14.82
CA GLY A 128 -10.16 13.81 -14.82
C GLY A 128 -11.44 14.64 -14.70
N PRO A 129 -11.36 15.97 -14.83
CA PRO A 129 -12.55 16.83 -14.81
C PRO A 129 -13.66 16.37 -15.76
#